data_AF-A0A0F8DC40-F1
#
_entry.id   AF-A0A0F8DC40-F1
#
_cell.length_a   1.000
_cell.length_b   1.000
_cell.length_c   1.000
_cell.angle_alpha   90.00
_cell.angle_beta   90.00
_cell.angle_gamma   90.00
#
_symmetry.space_group_name_H-M   'P 1'
#
loop_
_entity.id
_entity.type
_entity.pdbx_description
1 polymer ?
#
loop_
_entity_poly.entity_id
_entity_poly.type
_entity_poly.pdbx_seq_one_letter_code
_entity_poly.pdbx_strand_id
1 'polypeptide(L)'
;MKASLSFLALSLLSLSLASGIEDHGYNLKIKDHLYSVFSPHYGNGAACLDAIHFSDYPKVASIFVAKNDQEPEHDNKLSLAEVYTALCEKEGMTPNDMDWLTFSVDHGSDTNRIIGLIRQGRKGKTIQEVELLPGDRDWDSIVGTDHYKMMRQLINKPVKKIILKMFYQHDYLGSRSYTEGIHFSF
;
A
#
# COMPACT_ATOMS: atom_id res chain seq x y z
N MET A 1 24.62 -35.39 42.77
CA MET A 1 23.79 -35.41 41.55
C MET A 1 22.35 -35.09 41.93
N LYS A 2 21.86 -33.92 41.51
CA LYS A 2 20.43 -33.58 41.51
C LYS A 2 20.16 -33.01 40.13
N ALA A 3 19.48 -33.80 39.30
CA ALA A 3 18.79 -33.29 38.13
C ALA A 3 17.54 -32.55 38.60
N SER A 4 17.14 -31.50 37.89
CA SER A 4 15.75 -31.29 37.42
C SER A 4 15.35 -29.81 37.32
N LEU A 5 14.98 -29.45 36.09
CA LEU A 5 13.96 -28.50 35.65
C LEU A 5 14.12 -26.99 35.97
N SER A 6 14.43 -26.23 34.92
CA SER A 6 13.51 -25.21 34.40
C SER A 6 13.93 -24.78 33.00
N PHE A 7 13.53 -25.57 32.00
CA PHE A 7 13.43 -25.14 30.60
C PHE A 7 11.95 -25.25 30.25
N LEU A 8 11.16 -24.23 30.54
CA LEU A 8 9.81 -24.08 29.98
C LEU A 8 9.28 -22.68 30.27
N ALA A 9 8.57 -22.14 29.29
CA ALA A 9 7.89 -20.84 29.25
C ALA A 9 8.71 -19.65 28.71
N LEU A 10 9.06 -19.71 27.42
CA LEU A 10 9.25 -18.49 26.61
C LEU A 10 8.62 -18.66 25.20
N SER A 11 7.43 -19.26 25.12
CA SER A 11 6.71 -19.49 23.86
C SER A 11 5.24 -19.02 23.90
N LEU A 12 4.92 -17.96 24.64
CA LEU A 12 3.54 -17.47 24.82
C LEU A 12 3.32 -16.03 24.34
N LEU A 13 4.10 -15.56 23.36
CA LEU A 13 3.85 -14.26 22.70
C LEU A 13 3.70 -14.36 21.18
N SER A 14 3.41 -15.53 20.63
CA SER A 14 2.63 -15.61 19.39
C SER A 14 1.15 -15.58 19.76
N LEU A 15 0.71 -14.53 20.46
CA LEU A 15 -0.72 -14.26 20.56
C LEU A 15 -1.20 -14.01 19.13
N SER A 16 -2.22 -14.77 18.75
CA SER A 16 -2.97 -14.64 17.51
C SER A 16 -3.40 -13.18 17.29
N LEU A 17 -2.58 -12.44 16.55
CA LEU A 17 -2.97 -11.21 15.85
C LEU A 17 -3.81 -11.52 14.60
N ALA A 18 -4.19 -12.78 14.40
CA ALA A 18 -5.15 -13.22 13.40
C ALA A 18 -6.60 -12.95 13.84
N SER A 19 -6.88 -11.80 14.46
CA SER A 19 -8.22 -11.22 14.35
C SER A 19 -8.32 -10.69 12.92
N GLY A 20 -9.09 -11.39 12.09
CA GLY A 20 -9.25 -11.03 10.69
C GLY A 20 -9.80 -9.61 10.54
N ILE A 21 -9.60 -9.03 9.36
CA ILE A 21 -10.26 -7.77 8.97
C ILE A 21 -11.78 -7.85 9.21
N GLU A 22 -12.37 -9.03 8.96
CA GLU A 22 -13.79 -9.31 9.18
C GLU A 22 -14.21 -9.32 10.67
N ASP A 23 -13.29 -9.65 11.59
CA ASP A 23 -13.57 -9.62 13.03
C ASP A 23 -13.76 -8.20 13.55
N HIS A 24 -13.25 -7.20 12.81
CA HIS A 24 -13.45 -5.78 13.08
C HIS A 24 -14.71 -5.22 12.40
N GLY A 25 -15.52 -6.08 11.76
CA GLY A 25 -16.77 -5.70 11.10
C GLY A 25 -16.62 -5.19 9.67
N TYR A 26 -15.40 -5.25 9.10
CA TYR A 26 -15.17 -4.94 7.69
C TYR A 26 -15.64 -6.08 6.80
N ASN A 27 -16.07 -5.75 5.58
CA ASN A 27 -16.35 -6.74 4.54
C ASN A 27 -15.16 -6.84 3.58
N LEU A 28 -14.69 -8.06 3.34
CA LEU A 28 -13.59 -8.32 2.42
C LEU A 28 -14.11 -9.02 1.15
N LYS A 29 -13.81 -8.45 -0.02
CA LYS A 29 -14.03 -9.09 -1.32
C LYS A 29 -12.70 -9.41 -1.96
N ILE A 30 -12.58 -10.62 -2.50
CA ILE A 30 -11.32 -11.14 -3.04
C ILE A 30 -11.55 -11.60 -4.48
N LYS A 31 -10.67 -11.19 -5.38
CA LYS A 31 -10.62 -11.69 -6.75
C LYS A 31 -9.19 -11.64 -7.26
N ASP A 32 -8.62 -12.77 -7.65
CA ASP A 32 -7.28 -12.83 -8.27
C ASP A 32 -6.21 -12.04 -7.47
N HIS A 33 -6.09 -12.31 -6.16
CA HIS A 33 -5.19 -11.60 -5.23
C HIS A 33 -5.43 -10.08 -5.07
N LEU A 34 -6.51 -9.54 -5.66
CA LEU A 34 -7.04 -8.21 -5.35
C LEU A 34 -8.03 -8.30 -4.19
N TYR A 35 -7.69 -7.62 -3.11
CA TYR A 35 -8.49 -7.45 -1.91
C TYR A 35 -9.17 -6.09 -1.94
N SER A 36 -10.49 -6.08 -1.86
CA SER A 36 -11.29 -4.87 -1.68
C SER A 36 -11.94 -4.89 -0.30
N VAL A 37 -11.58 -3.91 0.53
CA VAL A 37 -12.03 -3.75 1.91
C VAL A 37 -13.14 -2.71 1.95
N PHE A 38 -14.24 -3.04 2.61
CA PHE A 38 -15.38 -2.16 2.80
C PHE A 38 -15.69 -2.03 4.28
N SER A 39 -15.97 -0.82 4.72
CA SER A 39 -16.43 -0.55 6.08
C SER A 39 -17.90 -0.14 6.09
N PRO A 40 -18.73 -0.66 7.02
CA PRO A 40 -20.09 -0.15 7.21
C PRO A 40 -20.11 1.34 7.59
N HIS A 41 -19.00 1.89 8.11
CA HIS A 41 -18.86 3.28 8.52
C HIS A 41 -18.34 4.21 7.41
N TYR A 42 -17.97 3.68 6.24
CA TYR A 42 -17.49 4.47 5.11
C TYR A 42 -18.37 4.29 3.87
N GLY A 43 -18.80 5.41 3.27
CA GLY A 43 -19.62 5.39 2.04
C GLY A 43 -20.86 4.48 2.13
N ASN A 44 -21.50 4.44 3.29
CA ASN A 44 -22.65 3.59 3.60
C ASN A 44 -22.40 2.08 3.39
N GLY A 45 -21.17 1.61 3.58
CA GLY A 45 -20.80 0.20 3.35
C GLY A 45 -20.64 -0.19 1.89
N ALA A 46 -20.88 0.73 0.95
CA ALA A 46 -20.85 0.45 -0.48
C ALA A 46 -19.55 0.94 -1.16
N ALA A 47 -18.90 1.94 -0.59
CA ALA A 47 -17.64 2.47 -1.13
C ALA A 47 -16.46 1.60 -0.69
N CYS A 48 -15.56 1.32 -1.63
CA CYS A 48 -14.31 0.64 -1.35
C CYS A 48 -13.43 1.57 -0.50
N LEU A 49 -13.04 1.12 0.69
CA LEU A 49 -12.13 1.83 1.57
C LEU A 49 -10.70 1.62 1.12
N ASP A 50 -10.31 0.35 0.91
CA ASP A 50 -8.98 -0.04 0.46
C ASP A 50 -9.06 -1.07 -0.67
N ALA A 51 -8.20 -0.93 -1.67
CA ALA A 51 -8.05 -1.88 -2.76
C ALA A 51 -6.58 -2.22 -2.97
N ILE A 52 -6.18 -3.44 -2.60
CA ILE A 52 -4.78 -3.87 -2.57
C ILE A 52 -4.63 -5.18 -3.33
N HIS A 53 -3.75 -5.20 -4.32
CA HIS A 53 -3.41 -6.42 -5.07
C HIS A 53 -2.00 -6.88 -4.76
N PHE A 54 -1.84 -8.19 -4.58
CA PHE A 54 -0.54 -8.83 -4.37
C PHE A 54 -0.12 -9.65 -5.59
N SER A 55 1.18 -9.64 -5.89
CA SER A 55 1.80 -10.48 -6.91
C SER A 55 2.97 -11.25 -6.31
N ASP A 56 3.08 -12.53 -6.64
CA ASP A 56 4.09 -13.43 -6.06
C ASP A 56 5.48 -13.31 -6.73
N TYR A 57 5.53 -12.87 -7.99
CA TYR A 57 6.80 -12.71 -8.71
C TYR A 57 6.74 -11.63 -9.81
N PRO A 58 7.44 -10.49 -9.65
CA PRO A 58 8.15 -10.05 -8.43
C PRO A 58 7.17 -9.84 -7.26
N LYS A 59 7.67 -9.80 -6.01
CA LYS A 59 6.81 -9.56 -4.84
C LYS A 59 6.36 -8.11 -4.82
N VAL A 60 5.15 -7.84 -5.29
CA VAL A 60 4.59 -6.49 -5.43
C VAL A 60 3.27 -6.38 -4.67
N ALA A 61 3.15 -5.33 -3.87
CA ALA A 61 1.86 -4.84 -3.39
C ALA A 61 1.46 -3.59 -4.18
N SER A 62 0.25 -3.59 -4.73
CA SER A 62 -0.32 -2.47 -5.49
C SER A 62 -1.56 -1.94 -4.79
N ILE A 63 -1.47 -0.71 -4.27
CA ILE A 63 -2.53 -0.02 -3.56
C ILE A 63 -3.24 0.93 -4.52
N PHE A 64 -4.43 0.54 -4.95
CA PHE A 64 -5.24 1.33 -5.88
C PHE A 64 -6.13 2.34 -5.16
N VAL A 65 -6.57 2.00 -3.95
CA VAL A 65 -7.40 2.83 -3.08
C VAL A 65 -6.89 2.67 -1.66
N ALA A 66 -6.73 3.79 -0.95
CA ALA A 66 -6.45 3.84 0.48
C ALA A 66 -7.15 5.05 1.08
N LYS A 67 -8.23 4.83 1.84
CA LYS A 67 -9.12 5.90 2.33
C LYS A 67 -9.42 5.81 3.83
N ASN A 68 -8.62 5.08 4.60
CA ASN A 68 -8.79 4.91 6.06
C ASN A 68 -8.85 6.26 6.81
N ASP A 69 -8.11 7.27 6.36
CA ASP A 69 -8.15 8.62 6.96
C ASP A 69 -9.49 9.35 6.75
N GLN A 70 -10.31 8.89 5.80
CA GLN A 70 -11.64 9.43 5.51
C GLN A 70 -12.77 8.66 6.22
N GLU A 71 -12.47 7.49 6.78
CA GLU A 71 -13.40 6.73 7.60
C GLU A 71 -13.59 7.46 8.96
N PRO A 72 -14.83 7.71 9.40
CA PRO A 72 -15.09 8.26 10.73
C PRO A 72 -14.50 7.39 11.84
N GLU A 73 -14.08 8.00 12.94
CA GLU A 73 -13.57 7.25 14.11
C GLU A 73 -14.64 6.34 14.72
N HIS A 74 -14.25 5.11 15.06
CA HIS A 74 -15.04 4.14 15.80
C HIS A 74 -14.14 3.08 16.46
N ASP A 75 -14.65 2.37 17.46
CA ASP A 75 -13.85 1.47 18.32
C ASP A 75 -13.12 0.37 17.55
N ASN A 76 -13.69 -0.08 16.43
CA ASN A 76 -13.11 -1.15 15.59
C ASN A 76 -12.35 -0.63 14.36
N LYS A 77 -12.01 0.66 14.29
CA LYS A 77 -11.38 1.25 13.10
C LYS A 77 -9.97 0.69 12.93
N LEU A 78 -9.69 0.20 11.73
CA LEU A 78 -8.35 -0.27 11.34
C LEU A 78 -7.62 0.81 10.54
N SER A 79 -6.37 1.04 10.89
CA SER A 79 -5.44 1.82 10.08
C SER A 79 -5.07 1.07 8.80
N LEU A 80 -4.58 1.82 7.79
CA LEU A 80 -4.06 1.21 6.56
C LEU A 80 -2.94 0.18 6.84
N ALA A 81 -2.11 0.44 7.86
CA ALA A 81 -1.02 -0.46 8.24
C ALA A 81 -1.53 -1.78 8.82
N GLU A 82 -2.59 -1.75 9.64
CA GLU A 82 -3.23 -2.96 10.18
C GLU A 82 -3.91 -3.76 9.07
N VAL A 83 -4.66 -3.10 8.18
CA VAL A 83 -5.28 -3.74 7.00
C VAL A 83 -4.21 -4.38 6.13
N TYR A 84 -3.17 -3.64 5.76
CA TYR A 84 -2.09 -4.12 4.90
C TYR A 84 -1.36 -5.32 5.51
N THR A 85 -1.03 -5.25 6.80
CA THR A 85 -0.35 -6.35 7.52
C THR A 85 -1.21 -7.61 7.54
N ALA A 86 -2.50 -7.48 7.87
CA ALA A 86 -3.42 -8.62 7.89
C ALA A 86 -3.59 -9.25 6.49
N LEU A 87 -3.58 -8.44 5.43
CA LEU A 87 -3.63 -8.96 4.05
C LEU A 87 -2.32 -9.64 3.63
N CYS A 88 -1.16 -9.11 4.01
CA CYS A 88 0.11 -9.80 3.80
C CYS A 88 0.10 -11.18 4.48
N GLU A 89 -0.32 -11.26 5.75
CA GLU A 89 -0.40 -12.53 6.48
C GLU A 89 -1.33 -13.53 5.79
N LYS A 90 -2.46 -13.04 5.23
CA LYS A 90 -3.40 -13.87 4.46
C LYS A 90 -2.78 -14.44 3.19
N GLU A 91 -1.85 -13.73 2.56
CA GLU A 91 -1.04 -14.17 1.42
C GLU A 91 0.21 -14.97 1.84
N GLY A 92 0.36 -15.30 3.13
CA GLY A 92 1.50 -16.06 3.64
C GLY A 92 2.84 -15.31 3.57
N MET A 93 2.78 -13.98 3.59
CA MET A 93 3.91 -13.06 3.48
C MET A 93 3.90 -12.03 4.62
N THR A 94 5.00 -11.32 4.77
CA THR A 94 5.10 -10.16 5.67
C THR A 94 5.22 -8.88 4.85
N PRO A 95 4.86 -7.70 5.40
CA PRO A 95 5.09 -6.41 4.76
C PRO A 95 6.49 -6.22 4.17
N ASN A 96 7.53 -6.71 4.85
CA ASN A 96 8.93 -6.55 4.43
C ASN A 96 9.38 -7.56 3.35
N ASP A 97 8.56 -8.56 3.03
CA ASP A 97 8.84 -9.46 1.92
C ASP A 97 8.66 -8.78 0.56
N MET A 98 8.00 -7.62 0.50
CA MET A 98 7.79 -6.89 -0.75
C MET A 98 9.10 -6.36 -1.35
N ASP A 99 9.28 -6.61 -2.65
CA ASP A 99 10.31 -5.97 -3.47
C ASP A 99 9.85 -4.57 -3.92
N TRP A 100 8.54 -4.43 -4.15
CA TRP A 100 7.91 -3.19 -4.58
C TRP A 100 6.61 -2.90 -3.84
N LEU A 101 6.39 -1.62 -3.59
CA LEU A 101 5.08 -1.09 -3.19
C LEU A 101 4.67 0.00 -4.18
N THR A 102 3.48 -0.13 -4.74
CA THR A 102 2.97 0.81 -5.75
C THR A 102 1.67 1.44 -5.30
N PHE A 103 1.47 2.69 -5.68
CA PHE A 103 0.25 3.43 -5.40
C PHE A 103 -0.32 4.03 -6.68
N SER A 104 -1.63 3.90 -6.88
CA SER A 104 -2.37 4.79 -7.78
C SER A 104 -2.44 6.19 -7.18
N VAL A 105 -2.19 7.20 -8.01
CA VAL A 105 -2.26 8.60 -7.61
C VAL A 105 -3.56 9.19 -8.13
N ASP A 106 -4.38 9.71 -7.20
CA ASP A 106 -5.63 10.39 -7.52
C ASP A 106 -5.40 11.59 -8.46
N HIS A 107 -6.24 11.69 -9.49
CA HIS A 107 -6.21 12.83 -10.40
C HIS A 107 -6.51 14.14 -9.65
N GLY A 108 -5.71 15.18 -9.91
CA GLY A 108 -5.86 16.49 -9.26
C GLY A 108 -5.30 16.57 -7.84
N SER A 109 -4.76 15.48 -7.28
CA SER A 109 -4.04 15.52 -6.01
C SER A 109 -2.74 16.35 -6.10
N ASP A 110 -2.25 16.85 -4.96
CA ASP A 110 -0.95 17.53 -4.92
C ASP A 110 0.19 16.62 -5.40
N THR A 111 0.13 15.33 -5.10
CA THR A 111 1.07 14.35 -5.64
C THR A 111 1.02 14.29 -7.18
N ASN A 112 -0.18 14.25 -7.77
CA ASN A 112 -0.34 14.27 -9.23
C ASN A 112 0.30 15.53 -9.84
N ARG A 113 0.09 16.69 -9.23
CA ARG A 113 0.72 17.96 -9.64
C ARG A 113 2.24 17.91 -9.55
N ILE A 114 2.80 17.39 -8.46
CA ILE A 114 4.25 17.24 -8.27
C ILE A 114 4.86 16.34 -9.35
N ILE A 115 4.24 15.19 -9.64
CA ILE A 115 4.68 14.29 -10.72
C ILE A 115 4.68 15.03 -12.08
N GLY A 116 3.62 15.80 -12.36
CA GLY A 116 3.53 16.62 -13.57
C GLY A 116 4.69 17.61 -13.70
N LEU A 117 5.05 18.31 -12.62
CA LEU A 117 6.17 19.25 -12.61
C LEU A 117 7.52 18.56 -12.84
N ILE A 118 7.74 17.39 -12.22
CA ILE A 118 8.96 16.59 -12.41
C ILE A 118 9.10 16.18 -13.88
N ARG A 119 8.02 15.70 -14.51
CA ARG A 119 8.02 15.30 -15.93
C ARG A 119 8.31 16.49 -16.84
N GLN A 120 7.69 17.65 -16.60
CA GLN A 120 7.93 18.87 -17.39
C GLN A 120 9.38 19.37 -17.31
N GLY A 121 10.02 19.24 -16.15
CA GLY A 121 11.43 19.60 -15.95
C GLY A 121 12.41 18.71 -16.73
N ARG A 122 12.02 17.47 -17.02
CA ARG A 122 12.86 16.46 -17.71
C ARG A 122 12.59 16.45 -19.22
N LYS A 123 12.99 17.53 -19.90
CA LYS A 123 12.90 17.67 -21.37
C LYS A 123 13.49 16.43 -22.09
N GLY A 124 12.63 15.60 -22.70
CA GLY A 124 13.05 14.54 -23.64
C GLY A 124 13.17 13.11 -23.09
N LYS A 125 12.92 12.85 -21.80
CA LYS A 125 12.70 11.46 -21.33
C LYS A 125 11.24 11.06 -21.58
N THR A 126 11.01 9.80 -21.90
CA THR A 126 9.67 9.25 -22.17
C THR A 126 8.69 9.70 -21.08
N ILE A 127 7.63 10.40 -21.48
CA ILE A 127 6.61 10.97 -20.56
C ILE A 127 5.98 9.86 -19.70
N GLN A 128 6.10 8.60 -20.12
CA GLN A 128 5.50 7.44 -19.47
C GLN A 128 6.22 7.01 -18.19
N GLU A 129 7.54 7.16 -18.08
CA GLU A 129 8.29 6.62 -16.94
C GLU A 129 9.46 7.53 -16.54
N VAL A 130 9.52 7.90 -15.27
CA VAL A 130 10.61 8.67 -14.69
C VAL A 130 11.19 7.92 -13.51
N GLU A 131 12.45 7.53 -13.62
CA GLU A 131 13.23 6.95 -12.53
C GLU A 131 13.90 8.06 -11.70
N LEU A 132 13.81 7.93 -10.37
CA LEU A 132 14.50 8.73 -9.37
C LEU A 132 15.34 7.84 -8.46
N LEU A 133 16.61 8.20 -8.29
CA LEU A 133 17.53 7.59 -7.32
C LEU A 133 17.76 8.53 -6.13
N PRO A 134 18.14 8.00 -4.94
CA PRO A 134 18.53 8.82 -3.81
C PRO A 134 19.59 9.86 -4.21
N GLY A 135 19.33 11.13 -3.92
CA GLY A 135 20.19 12.27 -4.29
C GLY A 135 19.84 12.93 -5.63
N ASP A 136 18.91 12.38 -6.41
CA ASP A 136 18.37 13.08 -7.58
C ASP A 136 17.65 14.38 -7.17
N ARG A 137 17.72 15.41 -8.02
CA ARG A 137 17.14 16.74 -7.71
C ARG A 137 15.65 16.70 -7.32
N ASP A 138 14.91 15.73 -7.87
CA ASP A 138 13.46 15.62 -7.73
C ASP A 138 13.07 14.63 -6.60
N TRP A 139 14.04 13.98 -5.97
CA TRP A 139 13.83 12.97 -4.94
C TRP A 139 13.03 13.51 -3.77
N ASP A 140 13.47 14.65 -3.20
CA ASP A 140 12.83 15.24 -2.02
C ASP A 140 11.39 15.70 -2.28
N SER A 141 11.08 16.08 -3.52
CA SER A 141 9.73 16.43 -3.95
C SER A 141 8.76 15.26 -3.80
N ILE A 142 9.21 14.02 -4.05
CA ILE A 142 8.39 12.81 -3.84
C ILE A 142 8.41 12.38 -2.37
N VAL A 143 9.55 12.46 -1.69
CA VAL A 143 9.67 12.11 -0.26
C VAL A 143 8.73 12.97 0.61
N GLY A 144 8.46 14.20 0.20
CA GLY A 144 7.50 15.08 0.89
C GLY A 144 6.02 14.76 0.67
N THR A 145 5.67 13.80 -0.19
CA THR A 145 4.26 13.49 -0.52
C THR A 145 3.59 12.58 0.50
N ASP A 146 2.27 12.62 0.57
CA ASP A 146 1.49 11.73 1.45
C ASP A 146 1.65 10.27 1.05
N HIS A 147 1.86 9.97 -0.23
CA HIS A 147 2.15 8.61 -0.70
C HIS A 147 3.47 8.06 -0.13
N TYR A 148 4.50 8.90 0.00
CA TYR A 148 5.73 8.48 0.67
C TYR A 148 5.51 8.24 2.16
N LYS A 149 4.73 9.10 2.84
CA LYS A 149 4.38 8.91 4.26
C LYS A 149 3.59 7.60 4.47
N MET A 150 2.60 7.33 3.62
CA MET A 150 1.85 6.07 3.63
C MET A 150 2.79 4.88 3.45
N MET A 151 3.66 4.89 2.42
CA MET A 151 4.65 3.82 2.23
C MET A 151 5.49 3.56 3.50
N ARG A 152 5.93 4.62 4.19
CA ARG A 152 6.73 4.51 5.42
C ARG A 152 5.97 3.91 6.61
N GLN A 153 4.64 4.00 6.61
CA GLN A 153 3.79 3.32 7.60
C GLN A 153 3.66 1.82 7.30
N LEU A 154 3.78 1.42 6.03
CA LEU A 154 3.55 0.05 5.58
C LEU A 154 4.83 -0.79 5.53
N ILE A 155 5.97 -0.20 5.15
CA ILE A 155 7.21 -0.93 4.90
C ILE A 155 8.38 -0.29 5.64
N ASN A 156 9.10 -1.12 6.40
CA ASN A 156 10.31 -0.72 7.12
C ASN A 156 11.59 -1.15 6.39
N LYS A 157 11.69 -0.76 5.11
CA LYS A 157 12.89 -0.95 4.29
C LYS A 157 13.35 0.38 3.71
N PRO A 158 14.66 0.56 3.47
CA PRO A 158 15.15 1.74 2.78
C PRO A 158 14.69 1.71 1.32
N VAL A 159 14.14 2.83 0.83
CA VAL A 159 13.78 2.96 -0.58
C VAL A 159 15.07 3.09 -1.40
N LYS A 160 15.27 2.18 -2.34
CA LYS A 160 16.43 2.19 -3.25
C LYS A 160 16.18 3.01 -4.50
N LYS A 161 14.94 3.07 -4.95
CA LYS A 161 14.52 3.75 -6.17
C LYS A 161 13.03 4.08 -6.14
N ILE A 162 12.67 5.18 -6.80
CA ILE A 162 11.27 5.56 -7.08
C ILE A 162 11.08 5.57 -8.59
N ILE A 163 9.99 4.97 -9.07
CA ILE A 163 9.56 5.09 -10.46
C ILE A 163 8.20 5.78 -10.50
N LEU A 164 8.12 6.88 -11.25
CA LEU A 164 6.88 7.57 -11.56
C LEU A 164 6.39 7.07 -12.92
N LYS A 165 5.27 6.35 -12.94
CA LYS A 165 4.79 5.67 -14.15
C LYS A 165 3.35 6.02 -14.45
N MET A 166 3.06 6.32 -15.70
CA MET A 166 1.68 6.46 -16.17
C MET A 166 1.20 5.12 -16.72
N PHE A 167 0.05 4.64 -16.27
CA PHE A 167 -0.57 3.42 -16.78
C PHE A 167 -2.03 3.66 -17.19
N TYR A 168 -2.52 2.80 -18.08
CA TYR A 168 -3.91 2.81 -18.52
C TYR A 168 -4.76 2.03 -17.53
N GLN A 169 -5.84 2.65 -17.08
CA GLN A 169 -6.89 1.97 -16.35
C GLN A 169 -8.18 2.04 -17.17
N HIS A 170 -8.84 0.89 -17.31
CA HIS A 170 -10.20 0.86 -17.84
C HIS A 170 -11.16 1.19 -16.72
N ASP A 171 -12.04 2.18 -16.93
CA ASP A 171 -13.19 2.38 -16.05
C ASP A 171 -14.22 1.24 -16.26
N TYR A 172 -15.26 1.21 -15.42
CA TYR A 172 -16.33 0.22 -15.52
C TYR A 172 -17.09 0.25 -16.86
N LEU A 173 -17.04 1.38 -17.58
CA LEU A 173 -17.65 1.58 -18.90
C LEU A 173 -16.70 1.20 -20.05
N GLY A 174 -15.48 0.74 -19.75
CA GLY A 174 -14.45 0.36 -20.71
C GLY A 174 -13.62 1.54 -21.24
N SER A 175 -13.88 2.77 -20.81
CA SER A 175 -13.12 3.95 -21.21
C SER A 175 -11.71 3.88 -20.63
N ARG A 176 -10.72 4.27 -21.44
CA ARG A 176 -9.33 4.37 -20.98
C ARG A 176 -9.14 5.70 -20.26
N SER A 177 -8.76 5.62 -19.00
CA SER A 177 -8.24 6.74 -18.23
C SER A 177 -6.74 6.54 -17.97
N TYR A 178 -6.01 7.64 -17.91
CA TYR A 178 -4.61 7.63 -17.51
C TYR A 178 -4.55 7.82 -16.00
N THR A 179 -3.87 6.91 -15.31
CA THR A 179 -3.59 7.03 -13.89
C THR A 179 -2.08 7.16 -13.72
N GLU A 180 -1.66 8.12 -12.89
CA GLU A 180 -0.27 8.21 -12.46
C GLU A 180 -0.03 7.22 -11.33
N GLY A 181 1.15 6.63 -11.32
CA GLY A 181 1.59 5.65 -10.34
C GLY A 181 2.92 6.05 -9.73
N ILE A 182 3.06 5.82 -8.43
CA ILE A 182 4.36 5.87 -7.75
C ILE A 182 4.72 4.45 -7.33
N HIS A 183 5.93 4.02 -7.72
CA HIS A 183 6.46 2.71 -7.42
C HIS A 183 7.72 2.89 -6.56
N PHE A 184 7.71 2.34 -5.36
CA PHE A 184 8.84 2.31 -4.43
C PHE A 184 9.50 0.93 -4.48
N SER A 185 10.81 0.87 -4.72
CA SER A 185 11.58 -0.38 -4.64
C SER A 185 12.46 -0.43 -3.40
N PHE A 186 12.69 -1.62 -2.86
CA PHE A 186 13.40 -1.82 -1.60
C PHE A 186 14.58 -2.79 -1.67
#